data_AF-A0A381IAN9-F1
#
_entry.id   AF-A0A381IAN9-F1
#
_cell.length_a   1.000
_cell.length_b   1.000
_cell.length_c   1.000
_cell.angle_alpha   90.00
_cell.angle_beta   90.00
_cell.angle_gamma   90.00
#
_symmetry.space_group_name_H-M   'P 1'
#
loop_
_entity.id
_entity.type
_entity.pdbx_description
1 polymer ?
#
loop_
_entity_poly.entity_id
_entity_poly.type
_entity_poly.pdbx_seq_one_letter_code
_entity_poly.pdbx_strand_id
1 'polypeptide(L)'
;MQGADEFLNSLNIEKSYIIGGTASLSNNLESKLKNPTRLSGSSRDETNSKIIDNFYKKDTLKNAFVVKNGIKNQNDLIDGLAVGPLGAKNWVTSNFSW
;
A
#
# COMPACT_ATOMS: atom_id res chain seq x y z
N MET A 1 -20.34 -8.16 -4.24
CA MET A 1 -19.87 -6.92 -3.59
C MET A 1 -20.86 -5.83 -3.96
N GLN A 2 -21.87 -5.56 -3.13
CA GLN A 2 -22.85 -4.52 -3.44
C GLN A 2 -22.48 -3.20 -2.72
N GLY A 3 -22.21 -3.27 -1.41
CA GLY A 3 -21.81 -2.09 -0.63
C GLY A 3 -20.46 -1.46 -1.00
N ALA A 4 -19.47 -2.26 -1.45
CA ALA A 4 -18.19 -1.71 -1.89
C ALA A 4 -18.32 -0.91 -3.20
N ASP A 5 -19.12 -1.42 -4.14
CA ASP A 5 -19.35 -0.77 -5.43
C ASP A 5 -20.17 0.52 -5.22
N GLU A 6 -21.15 0.52 -4.31
CA GLU A 6 -21.91 1.72 -3.89
C GLU A 6 -21.01 2.78 -3.24
N PHE A 7 -20.10 2.37 -2.35
CA PHE A 7 -19.16 3.30 -1.71
C PHE A 7 -18.17 3.91 -2.71
N LEU A 8 -17.67 3.13 -3.66
CA LEU A 8 -16.77 3.65 -4.69
C LEU A 8 -17.49 4.65 -5.61
N ASN A 9 -18.77 4.41 -5.90
CA ASN A 9 -19.59 5.30 -6.72
C ASN A 9 -19.98 6.60 -6.01
N SER A 10 -20.05 6.61 -4.67
CA SER A 10 -20.33 7.83 -3.90
C SER A 10 -19.12 8.77 -3.79
N LEU A 11 -17.92 8.29 -4.13
CA LEU A 11 -16.69 9.06 -4.08
C LEU A 11 -16.27 9.60 -5.46
N ASN A 12 -15.76 10.82 -5.49
CA ASN A 12 -15.09 11.37 -6.68
C ASN A 12 -13.65 10.86 -6.76
N ILE A 13 -13.47 9.58 -7.11
CA ILE A 13 -12.15 8.95 -7.17
C ILE A 13 -11.38 9.42 -8.41
N GLU A 14 -10.22 10.05 -8.17
CA GLU A 14 -9.30 10.47 -9.24
C GLU A 14 -8.30 9.37 -9.65
N LYS A 15 -7.89 8.53 -8.68
CA LYS A 15 -6.91 7.46 -8.89
C LYS A 15 -7.13 6.31 -7.91
N SER A 16 -6.98 5.09 -8.40
CA SER A 16 -7.10 3.88 -7.58
C SER A 16 -5.79 3.08 -7.60
N TYR A 17 -5.44 2.45 -6.48
CA TYR A 17 -4.28 1.56 -6.39
C TYR A 17 -4.71 0.16 -5.99
N ILE A 18 -4.19 -0.85 -6.70
CA ILE A 18 -4.39 -2.27 -6.38
C ILE A 18 -3.07 -2.80 -5.84
N ILE A 19 -3.05 -3.23 -4.58
CA ILE A 19 -1.84 -3.76 -3.94
C ILE A 19 -1.93 -5.28 -3.88
N GLY A 20 -1.18 -5.96 -4.74
CA GLY A 20 -1.17 -7.43 -4.82
C GLY A 20 -1.31 -7.99 -6.23
N GLY A 21 -0.72 -9.16 -6.44
CA GLY A 21 -0.71 -9.85 -7.73
C GLY A 21 -2.06 -10.42 -8.13
N THR A 22 -2.15 -10.88 -9.37
CA THR A 22 -3.38 -11.41 -9.98
C THR A 22 -3.83 -12.73 -9.34
N ALA A 23 -2.89 -13.47 -8.76
CA ALA A 23 -3.15 -14.69 -7.97
C ALA A 23 -3.96 -14.40 -6.69
N SER A 24 -3.84 -13.21 -6.11
CA SER A 24 -4.59 -12.80 -4.91
C SER A 24 -5.77 -11.90 -5.24
N LEU A 25 -5.67 -11.09 -6.29
CA LEU A 25 -6.65 -10.08 -6.67
C LEU A 25 -6.88 -10.13 -8.18
N SER A 26 -8.06 -10.61 -8.60
CA SER A 26 -8.44 -10.78 -10.00
C SER A 26 -8.19 -9.52 -10.86
N ASN A 27 -7.87 -9.73 -12.14
CA ASN A 27 -7.73 -8.67 -13.15
C ASN A 27 -9.04 -7.89 -13.33
N ASN A 28 -10.20 -8.51 -13.06
CA ASN A 28 -11.50 -7.88 -13.18
C ASN A 28 -11.71 -6.70 -12.21
N LEU A 29 -10.82 -6.49 -11.23
CA LEU A 29 -10.86 -5.32 -10.37
C LEU A 29 -10.48 -4.04 -11.11
N GLU A 30 -9.60 -4.13 -12.10
CA GLU A 30 -9.14 -2.94 -12.83
C GLU A 30 -10.28 -2.30 -13.62
N SER A 31 -11.18 -3.09 -14.19
CA SER A 31 -12.36 -2.58 -14.92
C SER A 31 -13.42 -1.95 -14.01
N LYS A 32 -13.35 -2.17 -12.69
CA LYS A 32 -14.29 -1.63 -11.71
C LYS A 32 -13.80 -0.35 -11.03
N LEU A 33 -12.53 0.00 -11.22
CA LEU A 33 -11.87 1.09 -10.51
C LEU A 33 -11.56 2.24 -11.46
N LYS A 34 -11.63 3.49 -10.96
CA LYS A 34 -11.24 4.66 -11.73
C LYS A 34 -9.72 4.81 -11.74
N ASN A 35 -9.13 4.95 -12.94
CA ASN A 35 -7.70 5.15 -13.17
C ASN A 35 -6.81 4.21 -12.32
N PRO A 36 -6.94 2.88 -12.46
CA PRO A 36 -6.26 1.92 -11.61
C PRO A 36 -4.75 1.86 -11.91
N THR A 37 -3.95 1.70 -10.86
CA THR A 37 -2.53 1.34 -10.95
C THR A 37 -2.28 0.14 -10.03
N ARG A 38 -1.81 -0.99 -10.57
CA ARG A 38 -1.46 -2.18 -9.78
C ARG A 38 0.01 -2.13 -9.36
N LEU A 39 0.26 -2.37 -8.07
CA LEU A 39 1.58 -2.55 -7.50
C LEU A 39 1.67 -3.97 -6.93
N SER A 40 2.50 -4.81 -7.55
CA SER A 40 2.65 -6.20 -7.18
C SER A 40 4.02 -6.75 -7.56
N GLY A 41 4.50 -7.72 -6.79
CA GLY A 41 5.64 -8.57 -7.14
C GLY A 41 5.35 -10.04 -6.85
N SER A 42 6.33 -10.91 -7.10
CA SER A 42 6.24 -12.35 -6.86
C SER A 42 6.22 -12.71 -5.37
N SER A 43 6.68 -11.77 -4.53
CA SER A 43 6.73 -11.91 -3.09
C SER A 43 6.22 -10.66 -2.39
N ARG A 44 6.05 -10.76 -1.07
CA ARG A 44 5.67 -9.62 -0.21
C ARG A 44 6.75 -8.56 -0.18
N ASP A 45 8.02 -8.97 -0.22
CA ASP A 45 9.17 -8.08 -0.25
C ASP A 45 9.24 -7.32 -1.57
N GLU A 46 9.02 -8.01 -2.70
CA GLU A 46 8.96 -7.36 -4.02
C GLU A 46 7.77 -6.40 -4.13
N THR A 47 6.60 -6.80 -3.62
CA THR A 47 5.43 -5.92 -3.57
C THR A 47 5.73 -4.69 -2.72
N ASN A 48 6.40 -4.85 -1.56
CA ASN A 48 6.83 -3.75 -0.71
C ASN A 48 7.82 -2.81 -1.44
N SER A 49 8.77 -3.37 -2.19
CA SER A 49 9.69 -2.57 -3.03
C SER A 49 8.92 -1.71 -4.03
N LYS A 50 7.93 -2.29 -4.74
CA LYS A 50 7.10 -1.53 -5.70
C LYS A 50 6.27 -0.43 -5.04
N ILE A 51 5.81 -0.63 -3.80
CA ILE A 51 5.12 0.40 -3.02
C ILE A 51 6.08 1.55 -2.69
N ILE A 52 7.28 1.23 -2.21
CA ILE A 52 8.31 2.22 -1.87
C ILE A 52 8.67 3.05 -3.12
N ASP A 53 8.98 2.38 -4.24
CA ASP A 53 9.33 3.03 -5.51
C ASP A 53 8.22 3.97 -6.02
N ASN A 54 6.95 3.60 -5.80
CA ASN A 54 5.82 4.40 -6.28
C ASN A 54 5.53 5.61 -5.40
N PHE A 55 5.59 5.47 -4.07
CA PHE A 55 5.12 6.50 -3.13
C PHE A 55 6.24 7.31 -2.46
N TYR A 56 7.47 6.78 -2.39
CA TYR A 56 8.59 7.37 -1.67
C TYR A 56 9.73 7.73 -2.63
N LYS A 57 9.41 8.49 -3.68
CA LYS A 57 10.35 8.88 -4.75
C LYS A 57 11.42 9.91 -4.37
N LYS A 58 11.50 10.31 -3.10
CA LYS A 58 12.49 11.29 -2.67
C LYS A 58 13.84 10.60 -2.47
N ASP A 59 14.90 11.23 -2.98
CA ASP A 59 16.27 10.73 -2.86
C ASP A 59 16.77 10.65 -1.40
N THR A 60 16.07 11.30 -0.47
CA THR A 60 16.40 11.27 0.96
C THR A 60 15.20 10.86 1.79
N LEU A 61 15.32 9.71 2.45
CA LEU A 61 14.40 9.25 3.48
C LEU A 61 14.93 9.70 4.84
N LYS A 62 14.12 10.47 5.59
CA LYS A 62 14.47 10.91 6.94
C LYS A 62 14.37 9.78 7.98
N ASN A 63 13.45 8.84 7.77
CA ASN A 63 13.20 7.71 8.67
C ASN A 63 12.88 6.46 7.84
N ALA A 64 13.32 5.30 8.32
CA ALA A 64 12.93 4.00 7.79
C ALA A 64 12.56 3.07 8.95
N PHE A 65 11.44 2.36 8.82
CA PHE A 65 10.98 1.37 9.78
C PHE A 65 11.05 -0.01 9.12
N VAL A 66 11.67 -0.97 9.79
CA VAL A 66 11.83 -2.34 9.29
C VAL A 66 11.10 -3.28 10.23
N VAL A 67 10.21 -4.09 9.68
CA VAL A 67 9.43 -5.09 10.39
C VAL A 67 9.62 -6.44 9.72
N LYS A 68 9.36 -7.51 10.46
CA LYS A 68 9.42 -8.86 9.91
C LYS A 68 8.35 -9.04 8.83
N ASN A 69 8.74 -9.66 7.71
CA ASN A 69 7.85 -9.90 6.57
C ASN A 69 6.93 -11.13 6.75
N GLY A 70 7.04 -11.83 7.88
CA GLY A 70 6.24 -13.00 8.23
C GLY A 70 6.39 -14.21 7.30
N ILE A 71 7.48 -14.31 6.52
CA ILE A 71 7.76 -15.49 5.69
C ILE A 71 7.99 -16.73 6.55
N LYS A 72 8.69 -16.57 7.69
CA LYS A 72 8.94 -17.68 8.63
C LYS A 72 7.75 -17.98 9.53
N ASN A 73 7.00 -16.95 9.93
CA ASN A 73 5.80 -17.07 10.76
C ASN A 73 4.83 -15.94 10.43
N GLN A 74 3.59 -16.26 10.04
CA GLN A 74 2.59 -15.26 9.69
C GLN A 74 2.20 -14.35 10.87
N ASN A 75 2.39 -14.79 12.12
CA ASN A 75 2.11 -13.97 13.29
C ASN A 75 3.11 -12.81 13.45
N ASP A 76 4.28 -12.86 12.81
CA ASP A 76 5.26 -11.77 12.82
C ASP A 76 4.77 -10.51 12.05
N LEU A 77 3.60 -10.58 11.41
CA LEU A 77 2.99 -9.43 10.71
C LEU A 77 2.34 -8.40 11.62
N ILE A 78 2.12 -8.78 12.88
CA ILE A 78 1.53 -7.89 13.87
C ILE A 78 2.42 -6.65 14.09
N ASP A 79 3.75 -6.80 13.95
CA ASP A 79 4.71 -5.71 14.06
C ASP A 79 4.45 -4.64 12.99
N GLY A 80 4.20 -5.05 11.75
CA GLY A 80 3.89 -4.13 10.66
C GLY A 80 2.59 -3.36 10.88
N LEU A 81 1.57 -4.04 11.39
CA LEU A 81 0.29 -3.40 11.72
C LEU A 81 0.45 -2.38 12.85
N ALA A 82 1.22 -2.72 13.88
CA ALA A 82 1.46 -1.83 15.03
C ALA A 82 2.33 -0.62 14.67
N VAL A 83 3.31 -0.77 13.78
CA VAL A 83 4.24 0.30 13.39
C VAL A 83 3.63 1.27 12.36
N GLY A 84 2.60 0.86 11.61
CA GLY A 84 1.94 1.66 10.58
C GLY A 84 1.58 3.10 11.01
N PRO A 85 0.85 3.31 12.12
CA PRO A 85 0.50 4.65 12.60
C PRO A 85 1.71 5.53 12.95
N LEU A 86 2.77 4.95 13.51
CA LEU A 86 4.01 5.66 13.83
C LEU A 86 4.76 6.08 12.56
N GLY A 87 4.85 5.18 11.58
CA GLY A 87 5.41 5.48 10.27
C GLY A 87 4.68 6.63 9.58
N ALA A 88 3.34 6.60 9.58
CA ALA A 88 2.52 7.65 8.99
C ALA A 88 2.73 9.02 9.68
N LYS A 89 2.73 9.06 11.01
CA LYS A 89 2.98 10.30 11.77
C LYS A 89 4.33 10.92 11.41
N ASN A 90 5.39 10.11 11.39
CA ASN A 90 6.74 10.59 11.09
C ASN A 90 6.90 11.01 9.62
N TRP A 91 6.17 10.38 8.69
CA TRP A 91 6.16 10.83 7.30
C TRP A 91 5.51 12.21 7.16
N VAL A 92 4.36 12.44 7.79
CA VAL A 92 3.67 13.74 7.74
C VAL A 92 4.53 14.85 8.34
N THR A 93 5.08 14.65 9.53
CA THR A 93 5.95 15.66 10.19
C THR A 93 7.23 15.93 9.39
N SER A 94 7.75 14.92 8.69
CA SER A 94 8.95 15.09 7.88
C SER A 94 8.74 15.89 6.59
N ASN A 95 7.49 15.97 6.11
CA ASN A 95 7.08 16.66 4.88
C ASN A 95 6.41 18.01 5.13
N PHE A 96 5.97 18.28 6.36
CA PHE A 96 5.49 19.60 6.81
C PHE A 96 6.51 20.20 7.80
N SER A 97 7.40 21.05 7.30
CA SER A 97 8.18 21.98 8.13
C SER A 97 7.71 23.40 7.84
N TRP A 98 7.42 24.16 8.91
CA TRP A 98 7.19 25.62 8.84
C TRP A 98 8.47 26.37 8.50
#